data_AF-R7HBT3-F1
#
_entry.id   AF-R7HBT3-F1
#
_cell.length_a   1.000
_cell.length_b   1.000
_cell.length_c   1.000
_cell.angle_alpha   90.00
_cell.angle_beta   90.00
_cell.angle_gamma   90.00
#
_symmetry.space_group_name_H-M   'P 1'
#
loop_
_entity.id
_entity.type
_entity.pdbx_description
1 polymer ?
#
loop_
_entity_poly.entity_id
_entity_poly.type
_entity_poly.pdbx_seq_one_letter_code
_entity_poly.pdbx_strand_id
1 'polypeptide(L)'
;MKIIVVLMAVVFMAGMAIWLFLFKNCYEMIQDIRSGTRKVPVIRKAVDKYDDCCKLEIAVNNTEVFVEKIIENEKICGLRMKAWQRIAGMVKYGIALLGIFSAVLFKGNTDEVYICAAVAAMCCVSLHFMDCMADVDGYLKDTVVELVDYLENSGAVRSEAGKVMAAKLKGKAASEFMKMNRRYDKICAAKGHFS
;
A
#
# COMPACT_ATOMS: atom_id res chain seq x y z
N MET A 1 19.68 6.55 -39.90
CA MET A 1 19.25 7.37 -38.74
C MET A 1 17.80 7.21 -38.24
N LYS A 2 16.76 7.65 -38.98
CA LYS A 2 15.43 8.00 -38.41
C LYS A 2 14.72 6.87 -37.65
N ILE A 3 14.75 5.64 -38.17
CA ILE A 3 14.02 4.51 -37.59
C ILE A 3 14.58 4.12 -36.21
N ILE A 4 15.90 4.10 -36.04
CA ILE A 4 16.54 3.70 -34.79
C ILE A 4 16.30 4.75 -33.70
N VAL A 5 16.44 6.03 -34.05
CA VAL A 5 16.18 7.13 -33.11
C VAL A 5 14.71 7.15 -32.68
N VAL A 6 13.78 6.92 -33.61
CA VAL A 6 12.35 6.78 -33.28
C VAL A 6 12.12 5.57 -32.37
N LEU A 7 12.76 4.44 -32.63
CA LEU A 7 12.67 3.26 -31.78
C LEU A 7 13.18 3.53 -30.36
N MET A 8 14.34 4.18 -30.22
CA MET A 8 14.88 4.60 -28.93
C MET A 8 13.91 5.52 -28.19
N ALA A 9 13.32 6.50 -28.89
CA ALA A 9 12.34 7.41 -28.31
C ALA A 9 11.09 6.66 -27.82
N VAL A 10 10.57 5.70 -28.60
CA VAL A 10 9.42 4.89 -28.20
C VAL A 10 9.73 4.07 -26.95
N VAL A 11 10.89 3.40 -26.91
CA VAL A 11 11.33 2.60 -25.76
C VAL A 11 11.53 3.49 -24.53
N PHE A 12 12.11 4.68 -24.70
CA PHE A 12 12.26 5.68 -23.65
C PHE A 12 10.91 6.13 -23.08
N MET A 13 9.97 6.50 -23.95
CA MET A 13 8.62 6.93 -23.54
C MET A 13 7.88 5.82 -22.81
N ALA A 14 8.01 4.57 -23.25
CA ALA A 14 7.46 3.42 -22.54
C ALA A 14 8.08 3.26 -21.14
N GLY A 15 9.41 3.37 -21.01
CA GLY A 15 10.09 3.33 -19.72
C GLY A 15 9.65 4.44 -18.76
N MET A 16 9.54 5.67 -19.26
CA MET A 16 9.05 6.81 -18.49
C MET A 16 7.60 6.62 -18.04
N ALA A 17 6.73 6.10 -18.91
CA ALA A 17 5.34 5.83 -18.57
C ALA A 17 5.22 4.77 -17.47
N ILE A 18 6.05 3.72 -17.49
CA ILE A 18 6.08 2.70 -16.43
C ILE A 18 6.52 3.33 -15.10
N TRP A 19 7.56 4.16 -15.09
CA TRP A 19 8.00 4.86 -13.88
C TRP A 19 6.93 5.79 -13.30
N LEU A 20 6.28 6.59 -14.16
CA LEU A 20 5.18 7.47 -13.74
C LEU A 20 3.99 6.68 -13.21
N PHE A 21 3.66 5.55 -13.83
CA PHE A 21 2.61 4.67 -13.36
C PHE A 21 2.93 4.12 -11.97
N LEU A 22 4.15 3.62 -11.75
CA LEU A 22 4.61 3.12 -10.45
C LEU A 22 4.53 4.20 -9.38
N PHE A 23 5.11 5.37 -9.66
CA PHE A 23 5.12 6.51 -8.76
C PHE A 23 3.70 6.94 -8.37
N LYS A 24 2.80 7.05 -9.35
CA LYS A 24 1.41 7.41 -9.12
C LYS A 24 0.69 6.41 -8.21
N ASN A 25 0.86 5.10 -8.44
CA ASN A 25 0.23 4.08 -7.59
C ASN A 25 0.72 4.15 -6.14
N CYS A 26 2.03 4.31 -5.94
CA CYS A 26 2.61 4.47 -4.59
C CYS A 26 2.10 5.73 -3.89
N TYR A 27 2.04 6.84 -4.62
CA TYR A 27 1.52 8.11 -4.09
C TYR A 27 0.04 8.00 -3.71
N GLU A 28 -0.79 7.38 -4.56
CA GLU A 28 -2.21 7.16 -4.27
C GLU A 28 -2.43 6.26 -3.05
N MET A 29 -1.58 5.23 -2.84
CA MET A 29 -1.65 4.38 -1.65
C MET A 29 -1.42 5.18 -0.36
N ILE A 30 -0.36 5.97 -0.30
CA ILE A 30 -0.05 6.82 0.87
C ILE A 30 -1.15 7.85 1.10
N GLN A 31 -1.59 8.53 0.04
CA GLN A 31 -2.65 9.53 0.16
C GLN A 31 -3.96 8.92 0.67
N ASP A 32 -4.30 7.70 0.26
CA ASP A 32 -5.51 7.01 0.70
C ASP A 32 -5.45 6.60 2.18
N ILE A 33 -4.27 6.17 2.67
CA ILE A 33 -4.05 5.89 4.09
C ILE A 33 -4.21 7.17 4.90
N ARG A 34 -3.50 8.25 4.53
CA ARG A 34 -3.51 9.54 5.24
C ARG A 34 -4.90 10.19 5.27
N SER A 35 -5.65 10.06 4.18
CA SER A 35 -7.03 10.59 4.11
C SER A 35 -8.06 9.67 4.74
N GLY A 36 -7.69 8.42 5.06
CA GLY A 36 -8.59 7.41 5.62
C GLY A 36 -9.73 6.99 4.68
N THR A 37 -9.65 7.28 3.38
CA THR A 37 -10.78 7.05 2.46
C THR A 37 -10.96 5.61 2.01
N ARG A 38 -9.92 4.77 2.14
CA ARG A 38 -9.93 3.33 1.77
C ARG A 38 -10.38 3.07 0.32
N LYS A 39 -10.04 3.97 -0.60
CA LYS A 39 -10.33 3.87 -2.03
C LYS A 39 -9.44 2.85 -2.73
N VAL A 40 -8.18 2.72 -2.30
CA VAL A 40 -7.23 1.84 -2.98
C VAL A 40 -7.51 0.39 -2.54
N PRO A 41 -7.74 -0.54 -3.48
CA PRO A 41 -8.15 -1.91 -3.15
C PRO A 41 -7.18 -2.66 -2.22
N VAL A 42 -5.86 -2.45 -2.38
CA VAL A 42 -4.85 -3.09 -1.54
C VAL A 42 -4.92 -2.62 -0.09
N ILE A 43 -5.11 -1.31 0.11
CA ILE A 43 -5.25 -0.70 1.44
C ILE A 43 -6.54 -1.23 2.09
N ARG A 44 -7.65 -1.19 1.35
CA ARG A 44 -8.93 -1.73 1.82
C ARG A 44 -8.82 -3.21 2.23
N LYS A 45 -8.20 -4.05 1.40
CA LYS A 45 -7.98 -5.48 1.73
C LYS A 45 -7.14 -5.68 2.98
N ALA A 46 -6.10 -4.85 3.18
CA ALA A 46 -5.25 -4.93 4.37
C ALA A 46 -6.05 -4.60 5.63
N VAL A 47 -6.85 -3.52 5.58
CA VAL A 47 -7.71 -3.14 6.70
C VAL A 47 -8.79 -4.18 6.97
N ASP A 48 -9.49 -4.67 5.94
CA ASP A 48 -10.56 -5.65 6.10
C ASP A 48 -10.03 -6.96 6.74
N LYS A 49 -8.87 -7.45 6.28
CA LYS A 49 -8.24 -8.65 6.86
C LYS A 49 -7.77 -8.42 8.30
N TYR A 50 -7.24 -7.23 8.61
CA TYR A 50 -6.84 -6.90 9.97
C TYR A 50 -8.06 -6.84 10.89
N ASP A 51 -9.15 -6.19 10.44
CA ASP A 51 -10.40 -6.08 11.19
C ASP A 51 -11.00 -7.45 11.50
N ASP A 52 -10.92 -8.41 10.56
CA ASP A 52 -11.38 -9.78 10.75
C ASP A 52 -10.50 -10.56 11.75
N CYS A 53 -9.17 -10.41 11.71
CA CYS A 53 -8.28 -10.97 12.73
C CYS A 53 -8.64 -10.44 14.14
N CYS A 54 -8.90 -9.14 14.27
CA CYS A 54 -9.31 -8.53 15.53
C CYS A 54 -10.68 -9.04 16.02
N LYS A 55 -11.64 -9.34 15.13
CA LYS A 55 -12.94 -9.91 15.51
C LYS A 55 -12.82 -11.36 16.00
N LEU A 56 -11.85 -12.10 15.46
CA LEU A 56 -11.58 -13.48 15.84
C LEU A 56 -10.67 -13.62 17.07
N GLU A 57 -10.31 -12.50 17.71
CA GLU A 57 -9.36 -12.43 18.84
C GLU A 57 -7.99 -13.08 18.54
N ILE A 58 -7.62 -13.15 17.25
CA ILE A 58 -6.31 -13.66 16.83
C ILE A 58 -5.31 -12.52 17.00
N ALA A 59 -4.37 -12.69 17.92
CA ALA A 59 -3.28 -11.74 18.11
C ALA A 59 -2.41 -11.67 16.85
N VAL A 60 -2.39 -10.51 16.19
CA VAL A 60 -1.45 -10.23 15.09
C VAL A 60 -0.11 -9.87 15.74
N ASN A 61 0.76 -10.87 15.92
CA ASN A 61 2.04 -10.69 16.60
C ASN A 61 3.00 -9.74 15.87
N ASN A 62 2.83 -9.55 14.55
CA ASN A 62 3.63 -8.62 13.76
C ASN A 62 2.76 -8.00 12.64
N THR A 63 2.25 -6.79 12.90
CA THR A 63 1.41 -6.03 11.96
C THR A 63 2.18 -5.63 10.71
N GLU A 64 3.47 -5.29 10.85
CA GLU A 64 4.34 -4.88 9.74
C GLU A 64 4.48 -5.97 8.69
N VAL A 65 4.91 -7.17 9.09
CA VAL A 65 5.06 -8.33 8.19
C VAL A 65 3.73 -8.75 7.58
N PHE A 66 2.64 -8.59 8.34
CA PHE A 66 1.30 -8.87 7.84
C PHE A 66 0.92 -7.91 6.70
N VAL A 67 1.12 -6.61 6.89
CA VAL A 67 0.83 -5.57 5.88
C VAL A 67 1.74 -5.71 4.68
N GLU A 68 3.05 -5.88 4.89
CA GLU A 68 4.05 -6.05 3.85
C GLU A 68 3.67 -7.21 2.92
N LYS A 69 3.32 -8.36 3.49
CA LYS A 69 2.91 -9.53 2.69
C LYS A 69 1.64 -9.31 1.87
N ILE A 70 0.73 -8.45 2.33
CA ILE A 70 -0.48 -8.11 1.57
C ILE A 70 -0.12 -7.19 0.40
N ILE A 71 0.68 -6.15 0.65
CA ILE A 71 1.12 -5.20 -0.37
C ILE A 71 1.98 -5.90 -1.44
N GLU A 72 2.93 -6.76 -1.03
CA GLU A 72 3.82 -7.47 -1.95
C GLU A 72 3.09 -8.49 -2.84
N ASN A 73 2.01 -9.08 -2.35
CA ASN A 73 1.23 -10.05 -3.11
C ASN A 73 0.20 -9.41 -4.04
N GLU A 74 -0.08 -8.12 -3.88
CA GLU A 74 -1.01 -7.45 -4.78
C GLU A 74 -0.41 -7.38 -6.18
N LYS A 75 -1.23 -7.76 -7.16
CA LYS A 75 -0.86 -7.76 -8.57
C LYS A 75 -1.53 -6.58 -9.25
N ILE A 76 -0.72 -5.71 -9.83
CA ILE A 76 -1.18 -4.60 -10.68
C ILE A 76 -1.01 -5.06 -12.12
N CYS A 77 -2.12 -5.15 -12.86
CA CYS A 77 -2.14 -5.69 -14.23
C CYS A 77 -1.50 -7.10 -14.35
N GLY A 78 -1.68 -7.94 -13.33
CA GLY A 78 -1.19 -9.33 -13.31
C GLY A 78 0.27 -9.51 -12.84
N LEU A 79 1.03 -8.42 -12.67
CA LEU A 79 2.41 -8.44 -12.20
C LEU A 79 2.53 -7.79 -10.81
N ARG A 80 3.50 -8.25 -10.02
CA ARG A 80 3.83 -7.63 -8.72
C ARG A 80 4.54 -6.30 -8.92
N MET A 81 4.46 -5.40 -7.94
CA MET A 81 5.15 -4.09 -8.00
C MET A 81 6.65 -4.23 -8.27
N LYS A 82 7.33 -5.13 -7.56
CA LYS A 82 8.76 -5.45 -7.77
C LYS A 82 9.08 -5.94 -9.19
N ALA A 83 8.13 -6.62 -9.85
CA ALA A 83 8.32 -7.08 -11.23
C ALA A 83 8.24 -5.89 -12.21
N TRP A 84 7.30 -4.97 -12.00
CA TRP A 84 7.21 -3.73 -12.77
C TRP A 84 8.45 -2.85 -12.63
N GLN A 85 8.95 -2.68 -11.41
CA GLN A 85 10.18 -1.94 -11.13
C GLN A 85 11.38 -2.57 -11.84
N ARG A 86 11.47 -3.91 -11.83
CA ARG A 86 12.53 -4.62 -12.57
C ARG A 86 12.43 -4.39 -14.07
N ILE A 87 11.23 -4.45 -14.65
CA ILE A 87 11.00 -4.16 -16.07
C ILE A 87 11.42 -2.73 -16.40
N ALA A 88 10.99 -1.75 -15.60
CA ALA A 88 11.36 -0.34 -15.77
C ALA A 88 12.89 -0.14 -15.69
N GLY A 89 13.54 -0.77 -14.72
CA GLY A 89 14.98 -0.76 -14.54
C GLY A 89 15.75 -1.43 -15.68
N MET A 90 15.13 -2.38 -16.40
CA MET A 90 15.73 -3.03 -17.57
C MET A 90 15.70 -2.17 -18.84
N VAL A 91 14.76 -1.22 -18.95
CA VAL A 91 14.58 -0.39 -20.16
C VAL A 91 15.86 0.39 -20.52
N LYS A 92 16.57 0.93 -19.52
CA LYS A 92 17.82 1.68 -19.75
C LYS A 92 18.89 0.84 -20.45
N TYR A 93 19.01 -0.44 -20.10
CA TYR A 93 19.95 -1.35 -20.77
C TYR A 93 19.52 -1.65 -22.21
N GLY A 94 18.21 -1.77 -22.47
CA GLY A 94 17.68 -1.90 -23.82
C GLY A 94 18.04 -0.71 -24.71
N ILE A 95 17.93 0.52 -24.19
CA ILE A 95 18.32 1.74 -24.90
C ILE A 95 19.83 1.79 -25.12
N ALA A 96 20.64 1.42 -24.11
CA ALA A 96 22.09 1.36 -24.26
C ALA A 96 22.52 0.36 -25.35
N LEU A 97 21.90 -0.83 -25.40
CA LEU A 97 22.15 -1.83 -26.44
C LEU A 97 21.77 -1.34 -27.83
N LEU A 98 20.63 -0.64 -27.97
CA LEU A 98 20.26 0.02 -29.23
C LEU A 98 21.30 1.07 -29.64
N GLY A 99 21.85 1.81 -28.67
CA GLY A 99 22.93 2.77 -28.88
C GLY A 99 24.17 2.11 -29.48
N ILE A 100 24.63 1.01 -28.88
CA ILE A 100 25.79 0.25 -29.39
C ILE A 100 25.49 -0.36 -30.76
N PHE A 101 24.31 -0.94 -30.95
CA PHE A 101 23.91 -1.55 -32.21
C PHE A 101 23.86 -0.54 -33.36
N SER A 102 23.51 0.73 -33.07
CA SER A 102 23.53 1.80 -34.06
C SER A 102 24.93 2.04 -34.65
N ALA A 103 26.01 1.83 -33.87
CA ALA A 103 27.39 1.98 -34.35
C ALA A 103 27.77 0.92 -35.41
N VAL A 104 27.19 -0.27 -35.31
CA VAL A 104 27.36 -1.35 -36.30
C VAL A 104 26.59 -1.02 -37.58
N LEU A 105 25.38 -0.50 -37.46
CA LEU A 105 24.51 -0.20 -38.62
C LEU A 105 24.95 1.01 -39.44
N PHE A 106 25.55 2.03 -38.81
CA PHE A 106 26.02 3.24 -39.48
C PHE A 106 27.54 3.27 -39.64
N LYS A 107 28.17 2.10 -39.79
CA LYS A 107 29.61 1.98 -40.00
C LYS A 107 30.06 2.82 -41.21
N GLY A 108 30.95 3.78 -40.97
CA GLY A 108 31.44 4.72 -41.99
C GLY A 108 30.76 6.09 -41.99
N ASN A 109 29.69 6.30 -41.20
CA ASN A 109 29.08 7.60 -40.96
C ASN A 109 29.20 7.99 -39.49
N THR A 110 30.33 8.60 -39.13
CA THR A 110 30.67 8.94 -37.74
C THR A 110 29.64 9.85 -37.08
N ASP A 111 29.10 10.81 -37.83
CA ASP A 111 28.15 11.79 -37.30
C ASP A 111 26.86 11.12 -36.83
N GLU A 112 26.32 10.18 -37.61
CA GLU A 112 25.13 9.41 -37.22
C GLU A 112 25.37 8.55 -35.99
N VAL A 113 26.57 7.96 -35.86
CA VAL A 113 26.95 7.16 -34.70
C VAL A 113 27.03 8.03 -33.45
N TYR A 114 27.65 9.22 -33.53
CA TYR A 114 27.71 10.16 -32.42
C TYR A 114 26.33 10.64 -31.97
N ILE A 115 25.44 10.97 -32.92
CA ILE A 115 24.07 11.37 -32.60
C ILE A 115 23.32 10.25 -31.89
N CYS A 116 23.39 9.01 -32.39
CA CYS A 116 22.70 7.89 -31.76
C CYS A 116 23.25 7.57 -30.37
N ALA A 117 24.57 7.64 -30.19
CA ALA A 117 25.21 7.46 -28.89
C ALA A 117 24.79 8.55 -27.88
N ALA A 118 24.76 9.82 -28.31
CA ALA A 118 24.33 10.94 -27.49
C ALA A 118 22.85 10.81 -27.06
N VAL A 119 21.96 10.44 -27.99
CA VAL A 119 20.54 10.21 -27.70
C VAL A 119 20.37 9.06 -26.71
N ALA A 120 21.04 7.92 -26.92
CA ALA A 120 20.98 6.79 -26.01
C ALA A 120 21.49 7.16 -24.60
N ALA A 121 22.60 7.90 -24.51
CA ALA A 121 23.13 8.38 -23.25
C ALA A 121 22.14 9.30 -22.51
N MET A 122 21.55 10.28 -23.22
CA MET A 122 20.54 11.18 -22.66
C MET A 122 19.33 10.41 -22.12
N CYS A 123 18.77 9.48 -22.89
CA CYS A 123 17.66 8.64 -22.45
C CYS A 123 18.00 7.80 -21.21
N CYS A 124 19.20 7.22 -21.15
CA CYS A 124 19.64 6.44 -19.99
C CYS A 124 19.79 7.31 -18.74
N VAL A 125 20.38 8.50 -18.86
CA VAL A 125 20.53 9.45 -17.74
C VAL A 125 19.16 9.90 -17.24
N SER A 126 18.23 10.24 -18.14
CA SER A 126 16.88 10.64 -17.77
C SER A 126 16.10 9.52 -17.07
N LEU A 127 16.19 8.27 -17.57
CA LEU A 127 15.56 7.12 -16.90
C LEU A 127 16.18 6.83 -15.54
N HIS A 128 17.50 7.00 -15.39
CA HIS A 128 18.16 6.82 -14.11
C HIS A 128 17.77 7.92 -13.11
N PHE A 129 17.65 9.16 -13.58
CA PHE A 129 17.12 10.24 -12.76
C PHE A 129 15.68 9.95 -12.30
N MET A 130 14.84 9.43 -13.19
CA MET A 130 13.47 9.04 -12.84
C MET A 130 13.42 7.88 -11.84
N ASP A 131 14.29 6.88 -11.98
CA ASP A 131 14.47 5.76 -11.03
C ASP A 131 14.77 6.30 -9.61
N CYS A 132 15.73 7.23 -9.52
CA CYS A 132 16.07 7.90 -8.27
C CYS A 132 14.93 8.77 -7.71
N MET A 133 14.20 9.49 -8.57
CA MET A 133 13.10 10.37 -8.15
C MET A 133 11.86 9.60 -7.71
N ALA A 134 11.57 8.48 -8.37
CA ALA A 134 10.40 7.68 -8.08
C ALA A 134 10.53 6.89 -6.78
N ASP A 135 11.75 6.52 -6.39
CA ASP A 135 12.12 5.80 -5.16
C ASP A 135 11.02 4.86 -4.65
N VAL A 136 10.58 3.96 -5.53
CA VAL A 136 9.37 3.13 -5.30
C VAL A 136 9.52 2.27 -4.06
N ASP A 137 10.72 1.76 -3.77
CA ASP A 137 11.00 0.99 -2.57
C ASP A 137 10.87 1.85 -1.30
N GLY A 138 11.33 3.11 -1.33
CA GLY A 138 11.12 4.07 -0.25
C GLY A 138 9.63 4.30 0.01
N TYR A 139 8.87 4.66 -1.03
CA TYR A 139 7.43 4.88 -0.88
C TYR A 139 6.65 3.64 -0.44
N LEU A 140 7.04 2.44 -0.87
CA LEU A 140 6.39 1.20 -0.41
C LEU A 140 6.64 0.96 1.08
N LYS A 141 7.85 1.23 1.57
CA LYS A 141 8.15 1.14 3.00
C LYS A 141 7.36 2.16 3.81
N ASP A 142 7.31 3.41 3.35
CA ASP A 142 6.51 4.45 4.00
C ASP A 142 5.02 4.07 4.03
N THR A 143 4.50 3.48 2.94
CA THR A 143 3.13 2.96 2.89
C THR A 143 2.89 1.88 3.94
N VAL A 144 3.83 0.95 4.12
CA VAL A 144 3.73 -0.11 5.14
C VAL A 144 3.68 0.51 6.53
N VAL A 145 4.63 1.40 6.84
CA VAL A 145 4.70 2.07 8.15
C VAL A 145 3.43 2.84 8.45
N GLU A 146 2.97 3.69 7.53
CA GLU A 146 1.76 4.50 7.73
C GLU A 146 0.51 3.64 7.88
N LEU A 147 0.42 2.54 7.12
CA LEU A 147 -0.71 1.62 7.24
C LEU A 147 -0.67 0.85 8.57
N VAL A 148 0.51 0.43 9.03
CA VAL A 148 0.67 -0.19 10.35
C VAL A 148 0.20 0.77 11.44
N ASP A 149 0.70 2.01 11.42
CA ASP A 149 0.29 3.04 12.38
C ASP A 149 -1.22 3.28 12.35
N TYR A 150 -1.81 3.32 11.15
CA TYR A 150 -3.27 3.46 11.00
C TYR A 150 -4.02 2.28 11.62
N LEU A 151 -3.57 1.05 11.38
CA LEU A 151 -4.21 -0.17 11.90
C LEU A 151 -4.10 -0.28 13.41
N GLU A 152 -2.93 -0.01 13.97
CA GLU A 152 -2.69 -0.09 15.41
C GLU A 152 -3.46 0.99 16.17
N ASN A 153 -3.50 2.22 15.64
CA ASN A 153 -4.33 3.29 16.21
C ASN A 153 -5.82 2.96 16.13
N SER A 154 -6.29 2.45 14.99
CA SER A 154 -7.69 2.04 14.82
C SER A 154 -8.06 0.89 15.76
N GLY A 155 -7.17 -0.09 15.92
CA GLY A 155 -7.33 -1.21 16.85
C GLY A 155 -7.38 -0.76 18.31
N ALA A 156 -6.51 0.17 18.72
CA ALA A 156 -6.47 0.72 20.07
C ALA A 156 -7.80 1.43 20.43
N VAL A 157 -8.29 2.31 19.56
CA VAL A 157 -9.59 3.00 19.75
C VAL A 157 -10.73 2.00 19.89
N ARG A 158 -10.72 0.92 19.09
CA ARG A 158 -11.76 -0.12 19.11
C ARG A 158 -11.73 -0.94 20.41
N SER A 159 -10.54 -1.28 20.89
CA SER A 159 -10.33 -1.98 22.18
C SER A 159 -10.87 -1.15 23.35
N GLU A 160 -10.59 0.15 23.36
CA GLU A 160 -11.07 1.07 24.39
C GLU A 160 -12.60 1.20 24.36
N ALA A 161 -13.19 1.40 23.18
CA ALA A 161 -14.65 1.44 23.00
C ALA A 161 -15.34 0.15 23.47
N GLY A 162 -14.74 -1.01 23.19
CA GLY A 162 -15.22 -2.31 23.67
C GLY A 162 -15.22 -2.42 25.20
N LYS A 163 -14.13 -1.98 25.86
CA LYS A 163 -14.03 -1.93 27.32
C LYS A 163 -15.08 -1.01 27.94
N VAL A 164 -15.28 0.18 27.36
CA VAL A 164 -16.30 1.15 27.80
C VAL A 164 -17.71 0.57 27.64
N MET A 165 -18.00 -0.08 26.51
CA MET A 165 -19.31 -0.70 26.27
C MET A 165 -19.56 -1.87 27.24
N ALA A 166 -18.56 -2.73 27.47
CA ALA A 166 -18.66 -3.82 28.43
C ALA A 166 -18.88 -3.32 29.86
N ALA A 167 -18.18 -2.26 30.28
CA ALA A 167 -18.38 -1.62 31.57
C ALA A 167 -19.81 -1.05 31.71
N LYS A 168 -20.32 -0.40 30.65
CA LYS A 168 -21.70 0.12 30.61
C LYS A 168 -22.74 -0.99 30.69
N LEU A 169 -22.52 -2.12 30.02
CA LEU A 169 -23.41 -3.29 30.09
C LEU A 169 -23.39 -3.92 31.49
N LYS A 170 -22.21 -4.10 32.10
CA LYS A 170 -22.08 -4.58 33.49
C LYS A 170 -22.79 -3.65 34.48
N GLY A 171 -22.64 -2.34 34.32
CA GLY A 171 -23.33 -1.33 35.14
C GLY A 171 -24.85 -1.39 34.98
N LYS A 172 -25.35 -1.53 33.75
CA LYS A 172 -26.80 -1.72 33.50
C LYS A 172 -27.32 -3.01 34.12
N ALA A 173 -26.60 -4.13 33.96
CA ALA A 173 -26.99 -5.41 34.55
C ALA A 173 -27.05 -5.32 36.08
N ALA A 174 -26.02 -4.76 36.73
CA ALA A 174 -26.00 -4.56 38.17
C ALA A 174 -27.16 -3.68 38.67
N SER A 175 -27.51 -2.63 37.92
CA SER A 175 -28.66 -1.78 38.23
C SER A 175 -30.00 -2.53 38.15
N GLU A 176 -30.20 -3.35 37.11
CA GLU A 176 -31.40 -4.17 36.96
C GLU A 176 -31.49 -5.26 38.05
N PHE A 177 -30.36 -5.91 38.40
CA PHE A 177 -30.29 -6.84 39.52
C PHE A 177 -30.70 -6.16 40.85
N MET A 178 -30.21 -4.96 41.14
CA MET A 178 -30.62 -4.23 42.35
C MET A 178 -32.11 -3.87 42.36
N LYS A 179 -32.69 -3.49 41.21
CA LYS A 179 -34.13 -3.23 41.10
C LYS A 179 -34.95 -4.49 41.36
N MET A 180 -34.52 -5.62 40.81
CA MET A 180 -35.16 -6.91 41.04
C MET A 180 -35.09 -7.30 42.52
N ASN A 181 -33.94 -7.16 43.16
CA ASN A 181 -33.77 -7.49 44.57
C ASN A 181 -34.66 -6.62 45.46
N ARG A 182 -34.73 -5.30 45.22
CA ARG A 182 -35.66 -4.40 45.92
C ARG A 182 -37.13 -4.79 45.72
N ARG A 183 -37.50 -5.28 44.54
CA ARG A 183 -38.88 -5.78 44.31
C ARG A 183 -39.14 -7.06 45.09
N TYR A 184 -38.18 -7.97 45.13
CA TYR A 184 -38.27 -9.20 45.92
C TYR A 184 -38.43 -8.91 47.41
N ASP A 185 -37.60 -8.03 47.98
CA ASP A 185 -37.69 -7.63 49.40
C ASP A 185 -39.06 -7.04 49.74
N LYS A 186 -39.64 -6.21 48.86
CA LYS A 186 -40.99 -5.66 49.02
C LYS A 186 -42.07 -6.76 49.03
N ILE A 187 -41.95 -7.79 48.20
CA ILE A 187 -42.88 -8.91 48.17
C ILE A 187 -42.78 -9.73 49.45
N CYS A 188 -41.56 -9.99 49.93
CA CYS A 188 -41.33 -10.71 51.19
C CYS A 188 -41.88 -9.93 52.40
N ALA A 189 -41.67 -8.62 52.46
CA ALA A 189 -42.22 -7.76 53.50
C ALA A 189 -43.76 -7.73 53.47
N ALA A 190 -44.38 -7.68 52.28
CA ALA A 190 -45.83 -7.72 52.14
C ALA A 190 -46.44 -9.06 52.57
N LYS A 191 -45.74 -10.18 52.37
CA LYS A 191 -46.19 -11.51 52.86
C LYS A 191 -46.06 -11.67 54.38
N GLY A 192 -45.09 -11.01 55.01
CA GLY A 192 -44.92 -11.02 56.46
C GLY A 192 -46.02 -10.26 57.24
N HIS A 193 -46.81 -9.43 56.56
CA HIS A 193 -47.95 -8.70 57.14
C HIS A 193 -49.29 -9.46 57.10
N PHE A 194 -49.33 -10.67 56.51
CA PHE A 194 -50.53 -11.50 56.41
C PHE A 194 -50.51 -12.75 57.33
N SER A 195 -49.66 -12.74 58.37
CA SER A 195 -49.66 -13.76 59.42
C SER A 195 -50.06 -13.21 60.78
#